data_AF-A0A8X7ST20-F1
#
_entry.id   AF-A0A8X7ST20-F1
#
_cell.length_a   1.000
_cell.length_b   1.000
_cell.length_c   1.000
_cell.angle_alpha   90.00
_cell.angle_beta   90.00
_cell.angle_gamma   90.00
#
_symmetry.space_group_name_H-M   'P 1'
#
loop_
_entity.id
_entity.type
_entity.pdbx_description
1 polymer ?
#
loop_
_entity_poly.entity_id
_entity_poly.type
_entity_poly.pdbx_seq_one_letter_code
_entity_poly.pdbx_strand_id
1 'polypeptide(L)' 'MQQAKWHTKLNLSYNLYTDPQADTAELVGLLKSPGRKMQRGVVVVGKDGKVVGGGAYGPAPSLEAALKFVGSA' A
#
# COMPACT_ATOMS: atom_id res chain seq x y z
N MET A 1 -11.62 12.16 -12.73
CA MET A 1 -11.22 11.24 -11.65
C MET A 1 -10.09 11.86 -10.83
N GLN A 2 -10.18 11.83 -9.49
CA GLN A 2 -9.18 12.47 -8.61
C GLN A 2 -7.79 11.82 -8.75
N GLN A 3 -7.71 10.51 -8.97
CA GLN A 3 -6.44 9.80 -9.17
C GLN A 3 -5.59 10.38 -10.31
N ALA A 4 -6.18 10.61 -11.49
CA ALA A 4 -5.45 11.13 -12.65
C ALA A 4 -4.80 12.49 -12.37
N LYS A 5 -5.48 13.35 -11.60
CA LYS A 5 -4.92 14.65 -11.17
C LYS A 5 -3.68 14.48 -10.29
N TRP A 6 -3.72 13.54 -9.34
CA TRP A 6 -2.56 13.25 -8.47
C TRP A 6 -1.41 12.60 -9.23
N HIS A 7 -1.72 11.65 -10.11
CA HIS A 7 -0.72 10.95 -10.93
C HIS A 7 0.05 11.93 -11.84
N THR A 8 -0.67 12.82 -12.54
CA THR A 8 -0.04 13.86 -13.38
C THR A 8 0.72 14.87 -12.52
N LYS A 9 0.14 15.34 -11.41
CA LYS A 9 0.78 16.35 -10.54
C LYS A 9 2.10 15.86 -9.93
N LEU A 10 2.16 14.61 -9.52
CA LEU A 10 3.33 14.02 -8.85
C LEU A 10 4.24 13.24 -9.81
N ASN A 11 3.90 13.18 -11.10
CA ASN A 11 4.61 12.42 -12.13
C ASN A 11 4.93 10.97 -11.70
N LEU A 12 3.91 10.26 -11.21
CA LEU A 12 4.09 8.90 -10.68
C LEU A 12 4.35 7.91 -11.82
N SER A 13 5.18 6.89 -11.56
CA SER A 13 5.44 5.78 -12.48
C SER A 13 4.57 4.54 -12.19
N TYR A 14 3.67 4.65 -11.21
CA TYR A 14 2.87 3.56 -10.69
C TYR A 14 1.40 3.97 -10.55
N ASN A 15 0.52 2.96 -10.69
CA ASN A 15 -0.91 3.15 -10.57
C ASN A 15 -1.32 3.53 -9.15
N LEU A 16 -2.32 4.41 -9.05
CA LEU A 16 -3.05 4.63 -7.82
C LEU A 16 -4.29 3.73 -7.83
N TYR A 17 -4.59 3.09 -6.71
CA TYR A 17 -5.82 2.33 -6.54
C TYR A 17 -6.80 3.12 -5.67
N THR A 18 -8.10 2.95 -5.91
CA THR A 18 -9.15 3.51 -5.04
C THR A 18 -9.86 2.37 -4.35
N ASP A 19 -9.80 2.41 -3.02
CA ASP A 19 -10.51 1.52 -2.11
C ASP A 19 -11.61 2.36 -1.41
N PRO A 20 -12.79 2.51 -2.03
CA PRO A 20 -13.84 3.40 -1.50
C PRO A 20 -14.60 2.79 -0.33
N GLN A 21 -14.57 1.46 -0.18
CA GLN A 21 -15.24 0.72 0.88
C GLN A 21 -14.31 0.35 2.05
N ALA A 22 -13.02 0.63 1.92
CA ALA A 22 -11.98 0.23 2.87
C ALA A 22 -11.81 -1.31 2.99
N ASP A 23 -12.26 -2.07 1.98
CA ASP A 23 -12.24 -3.54 2.00
C ASP A 23 -10.81 -4.08 1.89
N THR A 24 -10.00 -3.47 1.03
CA THR A 24 -8.61 -3.82 0.81
C THR A 24 -7.79 -3.43 2.04
N ALA A 25 -8.04 -2.25 2.60
CA ALA A 25 -7.42 -1.79 3.84
C ALA A 25 -7.69 -2.74 5.02
N GLU A 26 -8.94 -3.22 5.15
CA GLU A 26 -9.33 -4.21 6.16
C GLU A 26 -8.66 -5.57 5.92
N LEU A 27 -8.73 -6.07 4.68
CA LEU A 27 -8.15 -7.37 4.28
C LEU A 27 -6.67 -7.46 4.61
N VAL A 28 -5.91 -6.38 4.43
CA VAL A 28 -4.46 -6.35 4.70
C VAL A 28 -4.11 -5.89 6.12
N GLY A 29 -5.10 -5.70 6.99
CA GLY A 29 -4.89 -5.31 8.39
C GLY A 29 -4.35 -3.90 8.60
N LEU A 30 -4.56 -3.00 7.63
CA LEU A 30 -4.10 -1.60 7.66
C LEU A 30 -5.25 -0.61 7.83
N LEU A 31 -6.46 -1.05 8.15
CA LEU A 31 -7.55 -0.14 8.49
C LEU A 31 -7.38 0.41 9.92
N LYS A 32 -7.37 1.73 10.09
CA LYS A 32 -7.45 2.32 11.45
C LYS A 32 -8.86 2.19 12.03
N SER A 33 -8.92 1.76 13.29
CA SER A 33 -10.11 1.67 14.15
C SER A 33 -10.99 2.94 14.13
N PRO A 34 -12.28 2.81 14.45
CA PRO A 34 -13.36 2.83 13.47
C PRO A 34 -13.46 4.20 12.79
N GLY A 35 -12.94 4.32 11.57
CA GLY A 35 -12.99 5.60 10.86
C GLY A 35 -12.24 5.65 9.54
N ARG A 36 -12.58 4.75 8.59
CA ARG A 36 -12.35 4.78 7.12
C ARG A 36 -11.00 5.30 6.60
N LYS A 37 -9.95 5.32 7.42
CA LYS A 37 -8.63 5.83 7.04
C LYS A 37 -7.63 4.71 7.04
N MET A 38 -6.93 4.59 5.91
CA MET A 38 -5.80 3.70 5.76
C MET A 38 -4.67 4.13 6.72
N GLN A 39 -4.17 3.17 7.49
CA GLN A 39 -2.89 3.27 8.19
C GLN A 39 -1.77 3.23 7.15
N ARG A 40 -0.78 4.11 7.30
CA ARG A 40 0.41 4.05 6.45
C ARG A 40 1.12 2.72 6.67
N GLY A 41 1.45 2.05 5.57
CA GLY A 41 2.14 0.78 5.59
C GLY A 41 2.49 0.33 4.18
N VAL A 42 3.04 -0.87 4.08
CA VAL A 42 3.31 -1.56 2.82
C VAL A 42 2.88 -3.01 2.95
N VAL A 43 2.43 -3.58 1.84
CA VAL A 43 2.10 -5.00 1.70
C VAL A 43 2.81 -5.49 0.45
N VAL A 44 3.52 -6.61 0.56
CA VAL A 44 4.21 -7.24 -0.55
C VAL A 44 3.45 -8.52 -0.89
N VAL A 45 2.99 -8.60 -2.14
CA VAL A 45 2.22 -9.73 -2.65
C VAL A 45 3.11 -10.51 -3.62
N GLY A 46 3.27 -11.81 -3.36
CA GLY A 46 3.99 -12.73 -4.23
C GLY A 46 3.25 -12.98 -5.55
N LYS A 47 3.95 -13.57 -6.52
CA LYS A 47 3.37 -13.90 -7.84
C LYS A 47 2.22 -14.91 -7.77
N ASP A 48 2.14 -15.67 -6.67
CA ASP A 48 1.05 -16.59 -6.36
C ASP A 48 -0.18 -15.90 -5.73
N GLY A 49 -0.14 -14.56 -5.59
CA GLY A 49 -1.21 -13.75 -5.03
C GLY A 49 -1.24 -13.72 -3.50
N LYS A 50 -0.24 -14.30 -2.81
CA LYS A 50 -0.20 -14.32 -1.34
C LYS A 50 0.59 -13.16 -0.78
N VAL A 51 0.19 -12.68 0.40
CA VAL A 51 0.99 -11.71 1.16
C VAL A 51 2.24 -12.42 1.68
N VAL A 52 3.41 -11.95 1.24
CA VAL A 52 4.72 -12.50 1.62
C VAL A 52 5.45 -11.63 2.64
N GLY A 53 4.93 -10.43 2.91
CA GLY A 53 5.51 -9.51 3.87
C GLY A 53 4.80 -8.16 3.90
N GLY A 54 5.18 -7.33 4.86
CA GLY A 54 4.61 -5.99 5.03
C GLY A 54 4.19 -5.69 6.46
N GLY A 55 3.45 -4.60 6.62
CA GLY A 55 3.01 -4.09 7.92
C GLY A 55 2.81 -2.58 7.92
N ALA A 56 2.50 -2.05 9.10
CA ALA A 56 2.34 -0.63 9.32
C ALA A 56 3.67 0.03 9.68
N TYR A 57 4.00 1.10 8.97
CA TYR A 57 5.31 1.74 9.06
C TYR A 57 5.21 3.25 8.84
N GLY A 58 6.25 3.96 9.30
CA GLY A 58 6.50 5.34 8.88
C GLY A 58 6.96 5.43 7.42
N PRO A 59 7.10 6.63 6.84
CA PRO A 59 7.46 6.82 5.43
C PRO A 59 8.77 6.12 5.02
N ALA A 60 9.89 6.42 5.69
CA ALA A 60 11.18 5.82 5.36
C ALA A 60 11.24 4.30 5.66
N PRO A 61 10.76 3.81 6.81
CA PRO A 61 10.76 2.37 7.09
C PRO A 61 9.89 1.54 6.13
N SER A 62 8.86 2.14 5.51
CA SER A 62 8.03 1.43 4.51
C SER A 62 8.85 1.01 3.29
N LEU A 63 9.76 1.88 2.82
CA LEU A 63 10.61 1.59 1.66
C LEU A 63 11.62 0.49 1.99
N GLU A 64 12.28 0.60 3.15
CA GLU A 64 13.25 -0.41 3.59
C GLU A 64 12.61 -1.78 3.76
N ALA A 65 11.40 -1.85 4.32
CA ALA A 65 10.65 -3.09 4.44
C ALA A 65 10.37 -3.70 3.06
N ALA A 66 9.87 -2.90 2.11
CA ALA A 66 9.59 -3.38 0.76
C ALA A 66 10.84 -3.91 0.04
N LEU A 67 11.96 -3.18 0.12
CA LEU A 67 13.22 -3.55 -0.53
C LEU A 67 13.80 -4.86 0.00
N LYS A 68 13.61 -5.17 1.30
CA LYS A 68 14.04 -6.47 1.87
C LYS A 68 13.33 -7.65 1.20
N PHE A 69 12.05 -7.51 0.86
CA PHE A 69 11.28 -8.57 0.22
C PHE A 69 11.53 -8.63 -1.29
N VAL A 70 11.66 -7.48 -1.96
CA VAL A 70 11.88 -7.43 -3.41
C VAL A 70 13.31 -7.80 -3.80
N GLY A 71 14.31 -7.41 -3.00
CA GLY A 71 15.71 -7.76 -3.26
C GLY A 71 16.09 -9.21 -2.91
N SER A 72 15.22 -9.91 -2.18
CA SER A 72 15.40 -11.32 -1.83
C SER A 72 14.54 -12.28 -2.67
N ALA A 73 13.76 -11.75 -3.62
CA ALA A 73 12.80 -12.47 -4.46
C ALA A 73 13.28 -12.65 -5.91
#